data_AF-A0A9E0CWB9-F1
#
_entry.id   AF-A0A9E0CWB9-F1
#
_cell.length_a   1.000
_cell.length_b   1.000
_cell.length_c   1.000
_cell.angle_alpha   90.00
_cell.angle_beta   90.00
_cell.angle_gamma   90.00
#
_symmetry.space_group_name_H-M   'P 1'
#
loop_
_entity.id
_entity.type
_entity.pdbx_description
1 polymer ?
#
loop_
_entity_poly.entity_id
_entity_poly.type
_entity_poly.pdbx_seq_one_letter_code
_entity_poly.pdbx_strand_id
1 'polypeptide(L)'
;MKKPTVAERRAEILEITCEVVIERGFAATRIADVAKRLGVSSSLIHYHFDSKEQLLAEAFAHYARKDVAEMEAEIEAAPSAVAQLDRVIHNYVPEGSGDVEWMLWIDGWGEALRNPMMRKISQELDEQSAALAERVIRHGVDTGEFVCVDPAAAAMRLTAVVDGLAVQFAAHDGMMTRDQFIDHVRTLAAWEVGLEPEALRDGSAAVAPSGPPSPATDNALRQLIARYCDAVLRNDAEAFGGCWTTDATWHLGKPIAGHDAIVAAFRKLMAGYSWLAQTAPNAVFEVDETSGTGTGRVMIHESYRSKKDGVGALVGVYHDRYQRTGNTWRFAERRIEVISRG
;
A
#
# COMPACT_ATOMS: atom_id res chain seq x y z
N MET A 1 -51.79 19.64 4.45
CA MET A 1 -50.41 19.15 4.72
C MET A 1 -49.99 19.61 6.11
N LYS A 2 -49.38 18.72 6.91
CA LYS A 2 -48.79 19.06 8.21
C LYS A 2 -47.58 19.98 7.94
N LYS A 3 -47.42 21.06 8.71
CA LYS A 3 -46.22 21.91 8.58
C LYS A 3 -44.99 21.08 9.01
N PRO A 4 -43.90 21.06 8.21
CA PRO A 4 -42.69 20.38 8.62
C PRO A 4 -42.12 21.03 9.88
N THR A 5 -41.55 20.20 10.73
CA THR A 5 -40.77 20.60 11.90
C THR A 5 -39.53 21.39 11.47
N VAL A 6 -38.92 22.10 12.43
CA VAL A 6 -37.67 22.84 12.19
C VAL A 6 -36.57 21.91 11.67
N ALA A 7 -36.49 20.68 12.17
CA ALA A 7 -35.51 19.68 11.75
C ALA A 7 -35.79 19.18 10.32
N GLU A 8 -37.04 18.83 10.00
CA GLU A 8 -37.42 18.40 8.65
C GLU A 8 -37.16 19.51 7.62
N ARG A 9 -37.52 20.77 7.95
CA ARG A 9 -37.24 21.91 7.07
C ARG A 9 -35.74 22.13 6.88
N ARG A 10 -34.95 21.94 7.93
CA ARG A 10 -33.50 22.08 7.85
C ARG A 10 -32.89 21.02 6.93
N ALA A 11 -33.30 19.76 7.04
CA ALA A 11 -32.86 18.68 6.15
C ALA A 11 -33.27 18.96 4.69
N GLU A 12 -34.51 19.38 4.45
CA GLU A 12 -35.01 19.75 3.12
C GLU A 12 -34.17 20.88 2.49
N ILE A 13 -33.72 21.85 3.30
CA ILE A 13 -32.81 22.91 2.84
C ILE A 13 -31.44 22.35 2.44
N LEU A 14 -30.89 21.41 3.22
CA LEU A 14 -29.60 20.78 2.92
C LEU A 14 -29.67 19.96 1.63
N GLU A 15 -30.70 19.12 1.46
CA GLU A 15 -30.90 18.30 0.25
C GLU A 15 -30.98 19.18 -1.01
N ILE A 16 -31.79 20.23 -0.98
CA ILE A 16 -31.91 21.15 -2.12
C ILE A 16 -30.62 21.95 -2.35
N THR A 17 -29.86 22.24 -1.29
CA THR A 17 -28.56 22.88 -1.44
C THR A 17 -27.59 21.97 -2.19
N CYS A 18 -27.55 20.67 -1.87
CA CYS A 18 -26.74 19.70 -2.60
C CYS A 18 -27.11 19.70 -4.09
N GLU A 19 -28.40 19.63 -4.44
CA GLU A 19 -28.85 19.68 -5.84
C GLU A 19 -28.36 20.94 -6.57
N VAL A 20 -28.50 22.12 -5.94
CA VAL A 20 -28.05 23.38 -6.54
C VAL A 20 -26.53 23.43 -6.70
N VAL A 21 -25.79 22.87 -5.73
CA VAL A 21 -24.33 22.75 -5.79
C VAL A 21 -23.90 21.80 -6.90
N ILE A 22 -24.56 20.66 -7.06
CA ILE A 22 -24.27 19.71 -8.14
C ILE A 22 -24.45 20.36 -9.51
N GLU A 23 -25.48 21.20 -9.67
CA GLU A 23 -25.74 21.90 -10.93
C GLU A 23 -24.79 23.07 -11.22
N ARG A 24 -24.20 23.71 -10.19
CA ARG A 24 -23.53 25.01 -10.32
C ARG A 24 -22.12 25.10 -9.73
N GLY A 25 -21.75 24.14 -8.91
CA GLY A 25 -20.58 24.16 -8.03
C GLY A 25 -20.75 25.04 -6.79
N PHE A 26 -19.90 24.83 -5.79
CA PHE A 26 -19.94 25.56 -4.50
C PHE A 26 -19.77 27.08 -4.68
N ALA A 27 -18.84 27.48 -5.54
CA ALA A 27 -18.52 28.89 -5.75
C ALA A 27 -19.72 29.68 -6.31
N ALA A 28 -20.44 29.12 -7.28
CA ALA A 28 -21.52 29.83 -7.97
C ALA A 28 -22.88 29.76 -7.25
N THR A 29 -23.06 28.81 -6.32
CA THR A 29 -24.30 28.68 -5.54
C THR A 29 -24.54 29.89 -4.64
N ARG A 30 -25.75 30.44 -4.64
CA ARG A 30 -26.18 31.53 -3.73
C ARG A 30 -27.35 31.09 -2.88
N ILE A 31 -27.50 31.68 -1.68
CA ILE A 31 -28.66 31.45 -0.81
C ILE A 31 -29.99 31.71 -1.54
N ALA A 32 -30.02 32.72 -2.42
CA ALA A 32 -31.20 33.03 -3.21
C ALA A 32 -31.56 31.92 -4.22
N ASP A 33 -30.58 31.18 -4.74
CA ASP A 33 -30.84 30.07 -5.66
C ASP A 33 -31.52 28.91 -4.93
N VAL A 34 -31.00 28.57 -3.73
CA VAL A 34 -31.58 27.55 -2.84
C VAL A 34 -33.00 27.94 -2.43
N ALA A 35 -33.19 29.17 -1.93
CA ALA A 35 -34.50 29.68 -1.53
C ALA A 35 -35.51 29.62 -2.69
N LYS A 36 -35.08 30.02 -3.89
CA LYS A 36 -35.91 29.97 -5.10
C LYS A 36 -36.30 28.54 -5.47
N ARG A 37 -35.37 27.59 -5.40
CA ARG A 37 -35.63 26.16 -5.71
C ARG A 37 -36.64 25.55 -4.74
N LEU A 38 -36.54 25.89 -3.44
CA LEU A 38 -37.48 25.48 -2.39
C LEU A 38 -38.83 26.21 -2.41
N GLY A 39 -38.95 27.32 -3.15
CA GLY A 39 -40.13 28.18 -3.10
C GLY A 39 -40.32 28.90 -1.76
N VAL A 40 -39.22 29.20 -1.05
CA VAL A 40 -39.21 29.88 0.25
C VAL A 40 -38.48 31.23 0.17
N SER A 41 -38.58 32.04 1.22
CA SER A 41 -37.83 33.30 1.30
C SER A 41 -36.37 33.05 1.72
N SER A 42 -35.45 33.91 1.25
CA SER A 42 -34.05 33.86 1.72
C SER A 42 -33.93 34.05 3.24
N SER A 43 -34.84 34.81 3.84
CA SER A 43 -34.91 34.97 5.30
C SER A 43 -35.17 33.66 6.03
N LEU A 44 -35.93 32.73 5.43
CA LEU A 44 -36.12 31.41 6.03
C LEU A 44 -34.82 30.59 6.02
N ILE A 45 -34.03 30.69 4.94
CA ILE A 45 -32.73 30.01 4.90
C ILE A 45 -31.79 30.60 5.97
N HIS A 46 -31.73 31.93 6.08
CA HIS A 46 -30.94 32.61 7.12
C HIS A 46 -31.40 32.32 8.55
N TYR A 47 -32.66 31.92 8.75
CA TYR A 47 -33.13 31.46 10.05
C TYR A 47 -32.52 30.11 10.46
N HIS A 48 -32.14 29.27 9.50
CA HIS A 48 -31.55 27.95 9.74
C HIS A 48 -30.02 27.93 9.64
N PHE A 49 -29.42 28.88 8.90
CA PHE A 49 -27.99 28.93 8.60
C PHE A 49 -27.50 30.39 8.61
N ASP A 50 -26.47 30.65 9.41
CA ASP A 50 -25.95 32.00 9.65
C ASP A 50 -25.22 32.57 8.42
N SER A 51 -24.65 31.69 7.59
CA SER A 51 -23.91 32.11 6.39
C SER A 51 -24.02 31.11 5.22
N LYS A 52 -23.62 31.56 4.02
CA LYS A 52 -23.52 30.68 2.83
C LYS A 52 -22.52 29.56 3.10
N GLU A 53 -21.40 29.89 3.72
CA GLU A 53 -20.31 28.97 4.04
C GLU A 53 -20.80 27.87 4.98
N GLN A 54 -21.58 28.23 6.01
CA GLN A 54 -22.20 27.25 6.90
C GLN A 54 -23.18 26.36 6.15
N LEU A 55 -24.09 26.94 5.35
CA LEU A 55 -25.06 26.18 4.56
C LEU A 55 -24.36 25.15 3.65
N LEU A 56 -23.31 25.57 2.95
CA LEU A 56 -22.56 24.71 2.03
C LEU A 56 -21.79 23.61 2.76
N ALA A 57 -21.10 23.95 3.86
CA ALA A 57 -20.34 22.99 4.65
C ALA A 57 -21.26 21.94 5.27
N GLU A 58 -22.42 22.34 5.77
CA GLU A 58 -23.41 21.41 6.32
C GLU A 58 -24.15 20.61 5.26
N ALA A 59 -24.37 21.16 4.06
CA ALA A 59 -24.94 20.41 2.95
C ALA A 59 -23.99 19.31 2.48
N PHE A 60 -22.70 19.64 2.35
CA PHE A 60 -21.65 18.66 2.06
C PHE A 60 -21.60 17.55 3.12
N ALA A 61 -21.57 17.91 4.40
CA ALA A 61 -21.58 16.93 5.49
C ALA A 61 -22.85 16.09 5.55
N HIS A 62 -23.99 16.65 5.14
CA HIS A 62 -25.26 15.92 5.08
C HIS A 62 -25.24 14.89 3.96
N TYR A 63 -24.76 15.27 2.78
CA TYR A 63 -24.61 14.39 1.63
C TYR A 63 -23.63 13.25 1.92
N ALA A 64 -22.42 13.59 2.35
CA ALA A 64 -21.35 12.61 2.61
C ALA A 64 -21.69 11.60 3.72
N ARG A 65 -22.69 11.87 4.57
CA ARG A 65 -23.13 10.94 5.63
C ARG A 65 -24.35 10.10 5.25
N LYS A 66 -25.04 10.42 4.16
CA LYS A 66 -26.35 9.84 3.84
C LYS A 66 -26.27 8.32 3.66
N ASP A 67 -25.15 7.84 3.13
CA ASP A 67 -25.00 6.45 2.69
C ASP A 67 -23.85 5.69 3.40
N VAL A 68 -23.16 6.34 4.36
CA VAL A 68 -22.01 5.73 5.07
C VAL A 68 -22.40 4.50 5.88
N ALA A 69 -23.51 4.54 6.61
CA ALA A 69 -23.92 3.41 7.45
C ALA A 69 -24.33 2.18 6.63
N GLU A 70 -24.92 2.39 5.45
CA GLU A 70 -25.26 1.31 4.52
C GLU A 70 -23.98 0.74 3.90
N MET A 71 -23.07 1.61 3.44
CA MET A 71 -21.76 1.23 2.93
C MET A 71 -20.96 0.39 3.94
N GLU A 72 -20.90 0.84 5.20
CA GLU A 72 -20.20 0.12 6.28
C GLU A 72 -20.83 -1.25 6.54
N ALA A 73 -22.17 -1.34 6.56
CA ALA A 73 -22.87 -2.60 6.76
C ALA A 73 -22.66 -3.58 5.60
N GLU A 74 -22.62 -3.09 4.35
CA GLU A 74 -22.32 -3.92 3.18
C GLU A 74 -20.90 -4.46 3.19
N ILE A 75 -19.93 -3.63 3.59
CA ILE A 75 -18.55 -4.05 3.77
C ILE A 75 -18.50 -5.11 4.87
N GLU A 76 -19.05 -4.85 6.05
CA GLU A 76 -19.03 -5.81 7.18
C GLU A 76 -19.70 -7.15 6.83
N ALA A 77 -20.75 -7.14 6.02
CA ALA A 77 -21.44 -8.35 5.57
C ALA A 77 -20.64 -9.20 4.57
N ALA A 78 -19.55 -8.67 3.99
CA ALA A 78 -18.72 -9.42 3.06
C ALA A 78 -18.02 -10.61 3.76
N PRO A 79 -17.89 -11.77 3.10
CA PRO A 79 -17.57 -13.04 3.75
C PRO A 79 -16.09 -13.21 4.17
N SER A 80 -15.20 -12.31 3.77
CA SER A 80 -13.76 -12.39 4.01
C SER A 80 -13.12 -11.00 3.98
N ALA A 81 -11.94 -10.84 4.57
CA ALA A 81 -11.24 -9.55 4.54
C ALA A 81 -10.88 -9.14 3.09
N VAL A 82 -10.57 -10.13 2.23
CA VAL A 82 -10.37 -9.91 0.78
C VAL A 82 -11.63 -9.29 0.15
N ALA A 83 -12.80 -9.86 0.42
CA ALA A 83 -14.06 -9.38 -0.14
C ALA A 83 -14.46 -8.01 0.45
N GLN A 84 -14.18 -7.77 1.73
CA GLN A 84 -14.35 -6.47 2.38
C GLN A 84 -13.49 -5.39 1.69
N LEU A 85 -12.23 -5.71 1.39
CA LEU A 85 -11.32 -4.76 0.75
C LEU A 85 -11.73 -4.49 -0.71
N ASP A 86 -12.18 -5.51 -1.46
CA ASP A 86 -12.73 -5.28 -2.80
C ASP A 86 -13.99 -4.39 -2.73
N ARG A 87 -14.85 -4.58 -1.73
CA ARG A 87 -16.05 -3.74 -1.54
C ARG A 87 -15.70 -2.29 -1.22
N VAL A 88 -14.72 -2.06 -0.35
CA VAL A 88 -14.12 -0.75 -0.10
C VAL A 88 -13.69 -0.10 -1.41
N ILE A 89 -12.95 -0.82 -2.26
CA ILE A 89 -12.48 -0.30 -3.56
C ILE A 89 -13.66 0.09 -4.46
N HIS A 90 -14.66 -0.79 -4.62
CA HIS A 90 -15.81 -0.49 -5.48
C HIS A 90 -16.62 0.71 -5.01
N ASN A 91 -16.76 0.88 -3.69
CA ASN A 91 -17.54 1.96 -3.10
C ASN A 91 -16.82 3.31 -3.23
N TYR A 92 -15.49 3.32 -3.19
CA TYR A 92 -14.74 4.56 -3.37
C TYR A 92 -14.45 4.90 -4.84
N VAL A 93 -14.73 4.02 -5.81
CA VAL A 93 -14.52 4.32 -7.24
C VAL A 93 -15.79 4.87 -7.88
N PRO A 94 -15.74 6.07 -8.52
CA PRO A 94 -16.90 6.69 -9.18
C PRO A 94 -17.60 5.74 -10.15
N GLU A 95 -18.93 5.76 -10.21
CA GLU A 95 -19.73 4.92 -11.13
C GLU A 95 -19.54 5.33 -12.60
N GLY A 96 -19.20 6.60 -12.85
CA GLY A 96 -18.94 7.14 -14.17
C GLY A 96 -18.25 8.50 -14.12
N SER A 97 -17.84 9.03 -15.28
CA SER A 97 -17.16 10.34 -15.34
C SER A 97 -18.07 11.51 -14.96
N GLY A 98 -19.40 11.33 -15.04
CA GLY A 98 -20.41 12.28 -14.58
C GLY A 98 -20.93 11.98 -13.18
N ASP A 99 -20.19 11.21 -12.37
CA ASP A 99 -20.59 10.87 -11.01
C ASP A 99 -20.69 12.13 -10.16
N VAL A 100 -21.91 12.38 -9.71
CA VAL A 100 -22.33 13.57 -8.98
C VAL A 100 -21.72 13.64 -7.60
N GLU A 101 -21.51 12.50 -6.95
CA GLU A 101 -20.90 12.41 -5.63
C GLU A 101 -19.44 12.86 -5.70
N TRP A 102 -18.70 12.36 -6.68
CA TRP A 102 -17.29 12.71 -6.87
C TRP A 102 -17.08 14.17 -7.29
N MET A 103 -17.98 14.74 -8.09
CA MET A 103 -17.95 16.19 -8.36
C MET A 103 -18.11 17.01 -7.07
N LEU A 104 -18.99 16.59 -6.15
CA LEU A 104 -19.19 17.25 -4.88
C LEU A 104 -17.95 17.18 -3.99
N TRP A 105 -17.29 16.02 -3.94
CA TRP A 105 -16.03 15.82 -3.22
C TRP A 105 -14.89 16.70 -3.76
N ILE A 106 -14.69 16.71 -5.07
CA ILE A 106 -13.66 17.52 -5.73
C ILE A 106 -13.87 19.01 -5.45
N ASP A 107 -15.11 19.50 -5.58
CA ASP A 107 -15.43 20.88 -5.23
C ASP A 107 -15.25 21.15 -3.73
N GLY A 108 -15.63 20.19 -2.87
CA GLY A 108 -15.48 20.25 -1.42
C GLY A 108 -14.01 20.44 -1.01
N TRP A 109 -13.10 19.65 -1.58
CA TRP A 109 -11.66 19.82 -1.40
C TRP A 109 -11.17 21.17 -1.92
N GLY A 110 -11.65 21.60 -3.10
CA GLY A 110 -11.33 22.91 -3.66
C GLY A 110 -11.75 24.08 -2.75
N GLU A 111 -12.91 23.96 -2.11
CA GLU A 111 -13.46 24.94 -1.17
C GLU A 111 -12.76 24.89 0.20
N ALA A 112 -12.38 23.70 0.69
CA ALA A 112 -11.62 23.50 1.93
C ALA A 112 -10.28 24.26 1.97
N LEU A 113 -9.69 24.53 0.80
CA LEU A 113 -8.48 25.36 0.70
C LEU A 113 -8.71 26.80 1.19
N ARG A 114 -9.95 27.31 1.13
CA ARG A 114 -10.28 28.72 1.42
C ARG A 114 -11.25 28.90 2.58
N ASN A 115 -12.08 27.90 2.85
CA ASN A 115 -13.12 27.95 3.88
C ASN A 115 -12.77 27.05 5.08
N PRO A 116 -12.49 27.62 6.27
CA PRO A 116 -12.10 26.84 7.46
C PRO A 116 -13.16 25.85 7.93
N MET A 117 -14.45 26.14 7.74
CA MET A 117 -15.53 25.24 8.13
C MET A 117 -15.58 24.03 7.20
N MET A 118 -15.46 24.27 5.89
CA MET A 118 -15.35 23.20 4.90
C MET A 118 -14.10 22.36 5.14
N ARG A 119 -12.96 22.98 5.44
CA ARG A 119 -11.70 22.27 5.74
C ARG A 119 -11.86 21.27 6.87
N LYS A 120 -12.48 21.69 7.98
CA LYS A 120 -12.71 20.80 9.12
C LYS A 120 -13.57 19.61 8.73
N ILE A 121 -14.68 19.85 8.02
CA ILE A 121 -15.60 18.80 7.61
C ILE A 121 -14.95 17.83 6.61
N SER A 122 -14.28 18.35 5.57
CA SER A 122 -13.56 17.54 4.60
C SER A 122 -12.49 16.67 5.26
N GLN A 123 -11.68 17.25 6.16
CA GLN A 123 -10.68 16.49 6.91
C GLN A 123 -11.31 15.36 7.74
N GLU A 124 -12.39 15.65 8.48
CA GLU A 124 -13.09 14.64 9.28
C GLU A 124 -13.62 13.48 8.42
N LEU A 125 -14.09 13.75 7.21
CA LEU A 125 -14.62 12.72 6.32
C LEU A 125 -13.48 11.92 5.65
N ASP A 126 -12.41 12.57 5.20
CA ASP A 126 -11.22 11.88 4.64
C ASP A 126 -10.58 10.94 5.70
N GLU A 127 -10.50 11.41 6.95
CA GLU A 127 -10.03 10.59 8.08
C GLU A 127 -10.95 9.40 8.37
N GLN A 128 -12.27 9.55 8.24
CA GLN A 128 -13.23 8.45 8.39
C GLN A 128 -13.07 7.41 7.28
N SER A 129 -12.87 7.85 6.04
CA SER A 129 -12.67 6.96 4.90
C SER A 129 -11.39 6.14 5.06
N ALA A 130 -10.28 6.78 5.43
CA ALA A 130 -9.02 6.11 5.73
C ALA A 130 -9.16 5.14 6.92
N ALA A 131 -9.87 5.53 7.97
CA ALA A 131 -10.10 4.67 9.13
C ALA A 131 -10.94 3.43 8.79
N LEU A 132 -11.89 3.52 7.85
CA LEU A 132 -12.65 2.36 7.38
C LEU A 132 -11.75 1.36 6.64
N ALA A 133 -10.94 1.84 5.69
CA ALA A 133 -9.98 1.00 4.98
C ALA A 133 -8.96 0.37 5.95
N GLU A 134 -8.46 1.12 6.93
CA GLU A 134 -7.56 0.61 7.97
C GLU A 134 -8.20 -0.54 8.76
N ARG A 135 -9.47 -0.40 9.16
CA ARG A 135 -10.18 -1.45 9.91
C ARG A 135 -10.24 -2.76 9.12
N VAL A 136 -10.53 -2.69 7.82
CA VAL A 136 -10.58 -3.85 6.93
C VAL A 136 -9.20 -4.48 6.78
N ILE A 137 -8.16 -3.69 6.52
CA ILE A 137 -6.78 -4.19 6.38
C ILE A 137 -6.32 -4.84 7.69
N ARG A 138 -6.59 -4.21 8.84
CA ARG A 138 -6.25 -4.75 10.15
C ARG A 138 -6.99 -6.05 10.42
N HIS A 139 -8.28 -6.13 10.09
CA HIS A 139 -9.06 -7.36 10.21
C HIS A 139 -8.43 -8.51 9.42
N GLY A 140 -8.04 -8.28 8.17
CA GLY A 140 -7.38 -9.31 7.36
C GLY A 140 -6.00 -9.72 7.87
N VAL A 141 -5.25 -8.81 8.51
CA VAL A 141 -4.01 -9.17 9.22
C VAL A 141 -4.31 -10.06 10.43
N ASP A 142 -5.33 -9.71 11.21
CA ASP A 142 -5.74 -10.45 12.41
C ASP A 142 -6.29 -11.86 12.06
N THR A 143 -6.97 -12.01 10.92
CA THR A 143 -7.45 -13.32 10.42
C THR A 143 -6.39 -14.11 9.66
N GLY A 144 -5.24 -13.50 9.37
CA GLY A 144 -4.14 -14.11 8.61
C GLY A 144 -4.37 -14.18 7.09
N GLU A 145 -5.38 -13.47 6.58
CA GLU A 145 -5.65 -13.31 5.14
C GLU A 145 -4.68 -12.32 4.48
N PHE A 146 -4.14 -11.36 5.24
CA PHE A 146 -3.25 -10.30 4.76
C PHE A 146 -1.89 -10.30 5.48
N VAL A 147 -0.86 -9.85 4.77
CA VAL A 147 0.46 -9.52 5.33
C VAL A 147 0.71 -8.03 5.11
N CYS A 148 0.50 -7.23 6.17
CA CYS A 148 0.72 -5.78 6.14
C CYS A 148 1.45 -5.31 7.40
N VAL A 149 2.55 -4.56 7.24
CA VAL A 149 3.37 -4.07 8.35
C VAL A 149 2.75 -2.85 9.04
N ASP A 150 2.09 -1.99 8.28
CA ASP A 150 1.49 -0.75 8.76
C ASP A 150 0.13 -0.51 8.08
N PRO A 151 -0.97 -1.08 8.66
CA PRO A 151 -2.31 -0.94 8.11
C PRO A 151 -2.79 0.50 7.93
N ALA A 152 -2.42 1.40 8.85
CA ALA A 152 -2.83 2.80 8.79
C ALA A 152 -2.15 3.52 7.61
N ALA A 153 -0.86 3.29 7.42
CA ALA A 153 -0.15 3.87 6.29
C ALA A 153 -0.59 3.26 4.95
N ALA A 154 -0.90 1.97 4.91
CA ALA A 154 -1.47 1.30 3.73
C ALA A 154 -2.84 1.90 3.35
N ALA A 155 -3.74 2.08 4.32
CA ALA A 155 -5.04 2.71 4.11
C ALA A 155 -4.92 4.14 3.55
N MET A 156 -4.03 4.96 4.13
CA MET A 156 -3.78 6.32 3.65
C MET A 156 -3.26 6.37 2.20
N ARG A 157 -2.37 5.45 1.83
CA ARG A 157 -1.88 5.37 0.43
C ARG A 157 -2.97 4.91 -0.52
N LEU A 158 -3.80 3.95 -0.09
CA LEU A 158 -4.91 3.45 -0.88
C LEU A 158 -5.92 4.57 -1.18
N THR A 159 -6.40 5.27 -0.15
CA THR A 159 -7.37 6.36 -0.33
C THR A 159 -6.79 7.49 -1.18
N ALA A 160 -5.54 7.90 -0.93
CA ALA A 160 -4.88 8.95 -1.71
C ALA A 160 -4.78 8.61 -3.22
N VAL A 161 -4.55 7.34 -3.56
CA VAL A 161 -4.53 6.90 -4.97
C VAL A 161 -5.93 6.90 -5.57
N VAL A 162 -6.94 6.49 -4.82
CA VAL A 162 -8.34 6.59 -5.26
C VAL A 162 -8.69 8.04 -5.57
N ASP A 163 -8.43 8.96 -4.63
CA ASP A 163 -8.72 10.39 -4.78
C ASP A 163 -8.04 10.98 -6.02
N GLY A 164 -6.75 10.68 -6.20
CA GLY A 164 -5.97 11.18 -7.34
C GLY A 164 -6.45 10.64 -8.69
N LEU A 165 -6.86 9.37 -8.75
CA LEU A 165 -7.41 8.76 -9.96
C LEU A 165 -8.84 9.24 -10.24
N ALA A 166 -9.64 9.47 -9.21
CA ALA A 166 -11.00 10.00 -9.34
C ALA A 166 -11.00 11.40 -9.95
N VAL A 167 -10.08 12.27 -9.54
CA VAL A 167 -9.89 13.58 -10.18
C VAL A 167 -9.60 13.43 -11.67
N GLN A 168 -8.69 12.51 -12.06
CA GLN A 168 -8.37 12.30 -13.48
C GLN A 168 -9.55 11.71 -14.26
N PHE A 169 -10.26 10.75 -13.68
CA PHE A 169 -11.42 10.10 -14.30
C PHE A 169 -12.59 11.06 -14.51
N ALA A 170 -12.83 11.95 -13.55
CA ALA A 170 -13.91 12.95 -13.63
C ALA A 170 -13.54 14.15 -14.52
N ALA A 171 -12.28 14.60 -14.49
CA ALA A 171 -11.86 15.81 -15.21
C ALA A 171 -11.44 15.58 -16.67
N HIS A 172 -11.15 14.34 -17.07
CA HIS A 172 -10.57 14.02 -18.38
C HIS A 172 -11.32 12.89 -19.08
N ASP A 173 -12.20 13.26 -20.03
CA ASP A 173 -12.94 12.30 -20.85
C ASP A 173 -12.01 11.32 -21.57
N GLY A 174 -12.28 10.02 -21.41
CA GLY A 174 -11.57 8.94 -22.11
C GLY A 174 -10.14 8.68 -21.63
N MET A 175 -9.70 9.31 -20.53
CA MET A 175 -8.38 9.05 -19.93
C MET A 175 -8.21 7.59 -19.48
N MET A 176 -9.26 7.03 -18.86
CA MET A 176 -9.33 5.63 -18.48
C MET A 176 -10.79 5.16 -18.40
N THR A 177 -11.02 3.87 -18.50
CA THR A 177 -12.31 3.25 -18.16
C THR A 177 -12.42 3.04 -16.65
N ARG A 178 -13.65 2.87 -16.14
CA ARG A 178 -13.88 2.52 -14.73
C ARG A 178 -13.16 1.23 -14.34
N ASP A 179 -13.16 0.22 -15.21
CA ASP A 179 -12.46 -1.04 -14.98
C ASP A 179 -10.94 -0.83 -14.83
N GLN A 180 -10.33 0.02 -15.66
CA GLN A 180 -8.91 0.37 -15.55
C GLN A 180 -8.61 1.09 -14.23
N PHE A 181 -9.49 1.98 -13.78
CA PHE A 181 -9.37 2.61 -12.47
C PHE A 181 -9.40 1.55 -11.35
N ILE A 182 -10.42 0.70 -11.32
CA ILE A 182 -10.53 -0.39 -10.31
C ILE A 182 -9.27 -1.27 -10.33
N ASP A 183 -8.77 -1.63 -11.51
CA ASP A 183 -7.56 -2.45 -11.63
C ASP A 183 -6.32 -1.75 -11.06
N HIS A 184 -6.16 -0.44 -11.25
CA HIS A 184 -5.07 0.32 -10.64
C HIS A 184 -5.15 0.31 -9.12
N VAL A 185 -6.33 0.53 -8.56
CA VAL A 185 -6.56 0.54 -7.11
C VAL A 185 -6.37 -0.86 -6.52
N ARG A 186 -6.91 -1.90 -7.17
CA ARG A 186 -6.72 -3.30 -6.76
C ARG A 186 -5.27 -3.72 -6.76
N THR A 187 -4.53 -3.36 -7.80
CA THR A 187 -3.10 -3.70 -7.91
C THR A 187 -2.33 -3.13 -6.71
N LEU A 188 -2.56 -1.86 -6.38
CA LEU A 188 -1.96 -1.26 -5.19
C LEU A 188 -2.43 -1.95 -3.91
N ALA A 189 -3.74 -2.12 -3.72
CA ALA A 189 -4.31 -2.73 -2.54
C ALA A 189 -3.73 -4.13 -2.29
N ALA A 190 -3.61 -4.95 -3.33
CA ALA A 190 -3.01 -6.28 -3.25
C ALA A 190 -1.57 -6.21 -2.73
N TRP A 191 -0.73 -5.34 -3.31
CA TRP A 191 0.66 -5.20 -2.88
C TRP A 191 0.80 -4.68 -1.45
N GLU A 192 -0.08 -3.79 -1.00
CA GLU A 192 -0.10 -3.26 0.37
C GLU A 192 -0.43 -4.33 1.41
N VAL A 193 -1.19 -5.36 1.02
CA VAL A 193 -1.66 -6.43 1.91
C VAL A 193 -1.00 -7.79 1.63
N GLY A 194 0.05 -7.82 0.81
CA GLY A 194 0.83 -9.02 0.53
C GLY A 194 0.12 -10.06 -0.34
N LEU A 195 -0.82 -9.63 -1.17
CA LEU A 195 -1.53 -10.45 -2.15
C LEU A 195 -1.04 -10.19 -3.58
N GLU A 196 -1.30 -11.16 -4.45
CA GLU A 196 -1.25 -10.95 -5.91
C GLU A 196 -2.51 -10.18 -6.38
N PRO A 197 -2.42 -9.27 -7.37
CA PRO A 197 -3.56 -8.49 -7.85
C PRO A 197 -4.79 -9.33 -8.23
N GLU A 198 -4.58 -10.52 -8.78
CA GLU A 198 -5.63 -11.46 -9.19
C GLU A 198 -6.42 -12.01 -8.00
N ALA A 199 -5.82 -12.09 -6.80
CA ALA A 199 -6.48 -12.63 -5.61
C ALA A 199 -7.67 -11.76 -5.16
N LEU A 200 -7.55 -10.43 -5.26
CA LEU A 200 -8.65 -9.49 -5.00
C LEU A 200 -9.74 -9.59 -6.07
N ARG A 201 -9.36 -9.80 -7.34
CA ARG A 201 -10.30 -9.94 -8.46
C ARG A 201 -11.15 -11.21 -8.34
N ASP A 202 -10.53 -12.31 -7.95
CA ASP A 202 -11.16 -13.64 -7.92
C ASP A 202 -11.78 -13.98 -6.55
N GLY A 203 -11.62 -13.10 -5.55
CA GLY A 203 -12.10 -13.33 -4.18
C GLY A 203 -11.42 -14.52 -3.49
N SER A 204 -10.22 -14.89 -3.96
CA SER A 204 -9.49 -16.10 -3.57
C SER A 204 -8.24 -15.70 -2.78
N ALA A 205 -8.26 -15.92 -1.47
CA ALA A 205 -7.10 -15.76 -0.59
C ALA A 205 -6.03 -16.86 -0.76
N ALA A 206 -5.92 -17.47 -1.94
CA ALA A 206 -4.95 -18.53 -2.21
C ALA A 206 -3.55 -17.94 -2.39
N VAL A 207 -2.96 -17.46 -1.29
CA VAL A 207 -1.51 -17.28 -1.19
C VAL A 207 -0.92 -18.69 -1.28
N ALA A 208 -0.25 -19.01 -2.38
CA ALA A 208 0.55 -20.23 -2.43
C ALA A 208 1.53 -20.20 -1.25
N PRO A 209 1.72 -21.29 -0.49
CA PRO A 209 2.53 -21.29 0.73
C PRO A 209 3.99 -20.87 0.48
N SER A 210 4.44 -20.94 -0.77
CA SER A 210 5.66 -20.27 -1.24
C SER A 210 5.46 -19.87 -2.70
N GLY A 211 5.94 -18.68 -3.08
CA GLY A 211 5.90 -18.21 -4.46
C GLY A 211 6.96 -17.13 -4.72
N PRO A 212 6.90 -16.45 -5.88
CA PRO A 212 7.72 -15.28 -6.13
C PRO A 212 7.57 -14.27 -4.99
N PRO A 213 8.66 -13.62 -4.55
CA PRO A 213 8.57 -12.63 -3.48
C PRO A 213 7.77 -11.39 -3.89
N SER A 214 7.15 -10.73 -2.90
CA SER A 214 6.63 -9.38 -3.08
C SER A 214 7.74 -8.41 -3.55
N PRO A 215 7.42 -7.28 -4.23
CA PRO A 215 8.44 -6.32 -4.65
C PRO A 215 9.32 -5.79 -3.51
N ALA A 216 8.75 -5.61 -2.32
CA ALA A 216 9.48 -5.17 -1.13
C ALA A 216 10.48 -6.24 -0.66
N THR A 217 10.05 -7.51 -0.62
CA THR A 217 10.91 -8.63 -0.23
C THR A 217 11.97 -8.94 -1.28
N ASP A 218 11.65 -8.90 -2.57
CA ASP A 218 12.62 -9.05 -3.67
C ASP A 218 13.74 -8.02 -3.52
N ASN A 219 13.38 -6.74 -3.34
CA ASN A 219 14.36 -5.68 -3.12
C ASN A 219 15.19 -5.92 -1.84
N ALA A 220 14.56 -6.34 -0.74
CA ALA A 220 15.26 -6.61 0.52
C ALA A 220 16.29 -7.76 0.40
N LEU A 221 15.92 -8.85 -0.30
CA LEU A 221 16.80 -10.00 -0.57
C LEU A 221 17.94 -9.63 -1.52
N ARG A 222 17.67 -8.85 -2.58
CA ARG A 222 18.71 -8.31 -3.46
C ARG A 222 19.68 -7.40 -2.71
N GLN A 223 19.16 -6.55 -1.81
CA GLN A 223 19.99 -5.70 -0.95
C GLN A 223 20.82 -6.50 0.05
N LEU A 224 20.30 -7.61 0.60
CA LEU A 224 21.08 -8.53 1.43
C LEU A 224 22.27 -9.11 0.66
N ILE A 225 22.05 -9.59 -0.58
CA ILE A 225 23.11 -10.12 -1.44
C ILE A 225 24.12 -9.03 -1.80
N ALA A 226 23.66 -7.83 -2.13
CA ALA A 226 24.54 -6.70 -2.44
C ALA A 226 25.44 -6.35 -1.25
N ARG A 227 24.88 -6.25 -0.03
CA ARG A 227 25.64 -6.02 1.21
C ARG A 227 26.66 -7.13 1.48
N TYR A 228 26.30 -8.39 1.22
CA TYR A 228 27.24 -9.50 1.35
C TYR A 228 28.42 -9.37 0.38
N CYS A 229 28.15 -9.14 -0.91
CA CYS A 229 29.18 -8.98 -1.93
C CYS A 229 30.11 -7.78 -1.62
N ASP A 230 29.54 -6.66 -1.17
CA ASP A 230 30.28 -5.48 -0.75
C ASP A 230 31.15 -5.74 0.48
N ALA A 231 30.62 -6.44 1.50
CA ALA A 231 31.38 -6.83 2.68
C ALA A 231 32.57 -7.75 2.33
N VAL A 232 32.37 -8.69 1.40
CA VAL A 232 33.44 -9.53 0.84
C VAL A 232 34.50 -8.67 0.16
N LEU A 233 34.10 -7.74 -0.72
CA LEU A 233 35.01 -6.85 -1.44
C LEU A 233 35.86 -5.98 -0.51
N ARG A 234 35.24 -5.41 0.52
CA ARG A 234 35.91 -4.56 1.51
C ARG A 234 36.68 -5.35 2.58
N ASN A 235 36.57 -6.68 2.58
CA ASN A 235 37.07 -7.55 3.65
C ASN A 235 36.57 -7.10 5.04
N ASP A 236 35.28 -6.83 5.14
CA ASP A 236 34.62 -6.35 6.34
C ASP A 236 33.86 -7.48 7.03
N ALA A 237 34.47 -8.02 8.08
CA ALA A 237 33.90 -9.14 8.83
C ALA A 237 32.66 -8.78 9.64
N GLU A 238 32.48 -7.51 10.02
CA GLU A 238 31.31 -7.05 10.78
C GLU A 238 30.10 -6.94 9.86
N ALA A 239 30.24 -6.24 8.74
CA ALA A 239 29.18 -6.15 7.72
C ALA A 239 28.83 -7.53 7.15
N PHE A 240 29.83 -8.39 6.96
CA PHE A 240 29.62 -9.78 6.54
C PHE A 240 28.79 -10.55 7.57
N GLY A 241 29.13 -10.46 8.87
CA GLY A 241 28.40 -11.10 9.96
C GLY A 241 26.93 -10.67 10.04
N GLY A 242 26.66 -9.38 9.84
CA GLY A 242 25.31 -8.82 9.86
C GLY A 242 24.34 -9.40 8.82
N CYS A 243 24.85 -10.13 7.82
CA CYS A 243 24.06 -10.80 6.79
C CYS A 243 23.45 -12.15 7.24
N TRP A 244 23.85 -12.70 8.39
CA TRP A 244 23.52 -14.07 8.81
C TRP A 244 22.60 -14.12 10.03
N THR A 245 21.75 -15.14 10.13
CA THR A 245 21.07 -15.47 11.40
C THR A 245 22.10 -16.02 12.41
N THR A 246 21.75 -15.98 13.70
CA THR A 246 22.63 -16.45 14.78
C THR A 246 22.97 -17.94 14.66
N ASP A 247 22.01 -18.73 14.20
CA ASP A 247 22.07 -20.19 14.02
C ASP A 247 22.40 -20.62 12.58
N ALA A 248 22.86 -19.70 11.73
CA ALA A 248 23.06 -19.97 10.32
C ALA A 248 24.13 -21.04 10.04
N THR A 249 24.08 -21.65 8.85
CA THR A 249 25.10 -22.58 8.36
C THR A 249 25.67 -22.18 6.99
N TRP A 250 27.00 -22.21 6.85
CA TRP A 250 27.69 -21.94 5.59
C TRP A 250 28.43 -23.18 5.09
N HIS A 251 28.17 -23.58 3.84
CA HIS A 251 28.74 -24.76 3.23
C HIS A 251 29.71 -24.39 2.11
N LEU A 252 31.01 -24.51 2.40
CA LEU A 252 32.12 -24.42 1.44
C LEU A 252 32.76 -25.79 1.20
N GLY A 253 31.92 -26.83 1.12
CA GLY A 253 32.32 -28.24 1.16
C GLY A 253 31.98 -28.89 2.50
N LYS A 254 32.66 -28.51 3.59
CA LYS A 254 32.25 -28.88 4.97
C LYS A 254 31.35 -27.80 5.58
N PRO A 255 30.31 -28.17 6.34
CA PRO A 255 29.43 -27.20 6.99
C PRO A 255 30.16 -26.46 8.12
N ILE A 256 29.91 -25.15 8.20
CA ILE A 256 30.33 -24.27 9.30
C ILE A 256 29.05 -23.72 9.92
N ALA A 257 28.74 -24.16 11.14
CA ALA A 257 27.50 -23.81 11.83
C ALA A 257 27.72 -22.73 12.91
N GLY A 258 26.80 -21.78 12.98
CA GLY A 258 26.79 -20.68 13.93
C GLY A 258 27.47 -19.42 13.40
N HIS A 259 26.84 -18.27 13.66
CA HIS A 259 27.29 -16.95 13.22
C HIS A 259 28.78 -16.69 13.50
N ASP A 260 29.24 -16.89 14.74
CA ASP A 260 30.62 -16.57 15.12
C ASP A 260 31.66 -17.45 14.40
N ALA A 261 31.32 -18.73 14.17
CA ALA A 261 32.17 -19.65 13.43
C ALA A 261 32.25 -19.25 11.95
N ILE A 262 31.13 -18.81 11.36
CA ILE A 262 31.04 -18.31 9.99
C ILE A 262 31.92 -17.06 9.82
N VAL A 263 31.80 -16.08 10.73
CA VAL A 263 32.61 -14.84 10.70
C VAL A 263 34.10 -15.16 10.90
N ALA A 264 34.45 -16.08 11.79
CA ALA A 264 35.83 -16.52 11.98
C ALA A 264 36.40 -17.21 10.73
N ALA A 265 35.61 -18.07 10.08
CA ALA A 265 35.99 -18.74 8.84
C ALA A 265 36.20 -17.74 7.70
N PHE A 266 35.33 -16.73 7.58
CA PHE A 266 35.47 -15.63 6.62
C PHE A 266 36.80 -14.90 6.82
N ARG A 267 37.13 -14.45 8.03
CA ARG A 267 38.41 -13.77 8.33
C ARG A 267 39.62 -14.62 7.91
N LYS A 268 39.58 -15.93 8.20
CA LYS A 268 40.65 -16.86 7.82
C LYS A 268 40.77 -17.01 6.31
N LEU A 269 39.66 -17.11 5.59
CA LEU A 269 39.62 -17.22 4.13
C LEU A 269 40.15 -15.96 3.47
N MET A 270 39.65 -14.79 3.88
CA MET A 270 40.04 -13.49 3.32
C MET A 270 41.52 -13.15 3.56
N ALA A 271 42.14 -13.65 4.63
CA ALA A 271 43.57 -13.46 4.88
C ALA A 271 44.47 -14.00 3.74
N GLY A 272 43.97 -14.97 2.96
CA GLY A 272 44.66 -15.57 1.81
C GLY A 272 44.64 -14.72 0.53
N TYR A 273 43.79 -13.69 0.46
CA TYR A 273 43.62 -12.85 -0.72
C TYR A 273 44.24 -11.47 -0.53
N SER A 274 44.80 -10.92 -1.60
CA SER A 274 45.16 -9.49 -1.67
C SER A 274 43.93 -8.65 -1.98
N TRP A 275 43.02 -9.17 -2.80
CA TRP A 275 41.67 -8.68 -3.02
C TRP A 275 40.80 -9.82 -3.58
N LEU A 276 39.50 -9.77 -3.32
CA LEU A 276 38.50 -10.65 -3.89
C LEU A 276 37.24 -9.81 -4.13
N ALA A 277 36.76 -9.79 -5.37
CA ALA A 277 35.54 -9.11 -5.77
C ALA A 277 34.50 -10.17 -6.13
N GLN A 278 33.37 -10.17 -5.43
CA GLN A 278 32.24 -11.04 -5.73
C GLN A 278 31.09 -10.20 -6.30
N THR A 279 30.47 -10.70 -7.37
CA THR A 279 29.24 -10.12 -7.94
C THR A 279 28.18 -11.20 -8.08
N ALA A 280 26.91 -10.80 -8.04
CA ALA A 280 25.76 -11.71 -8.12
C ALA A 280 24.79 -11.24 -9.21
N PRO A 281 25.05 -11.54 -10.50
CA PRO A 281 24.31 -10.95 -11.62
C PRO A 281 22.87 -11.46 -11.73
N ASN A 282 22.62 -12.71 -11.31
CA ASN A 282 21.32 -13.35 -11.43
C ASN A 282 20.91 -13.95 -10.09
N ALA A 283 19.69 -13.66 -9.66
CA ALA A 283 19.08 -14.23 -8.48
C ALA A 283 17.59 -14.48 -8.72
N VAL A 284 17.14 -15.67 -8.35
CA VAL A 284 15.73 -16.07 -8.33
C VAL A 284 15.39 -16.52 -6.92
N PHE A 285 14.22 -16.13 -6.43
CA PHE A 285 13.77 -16.38 -5.07
C PHE A 285 12.39 -17.02 -5.07
N GLU A 286 12.16 -17.84 -4.05
CA GLU A 286 10.85 -18.36 -3.67
C GLU A 286 10.68 -18.10 -2.17
N VAL A 287 9.59 -17.44 -1.78
CA VAL A 287 9.39 -16.93 -0.42
C VAL A 287 8.01 -17.31 0.09
N ASP A 288 7.97 -17.67 1.37
CA ASP A 288 6.78 -17.69 2.20
C ASP A 288 6.80 -16.43 3.08
N GLU A 289 6.01 -15.43 2.69
CA GLU A 289 5.95 -14.13 3.36
C GLU A 289 5.38 -14.23 4.78
N THR A 290 4.51 -15.23 5.01
CA THR A 290 3.83 -15.48 6.28
C THR A 290 4.80 -16.07 7.29
N SER A 291 5.51 -17.14 6.95
CA SER A 291 6.52 -17.72 7.83
C SER A 291 7.82 -16.89 7.87
N GLY A 292 7.99 -15.95 6.93
CA GLY A 292 9.21 -15.16 6.80
C GLY A 292 10.41 -16.05 6.44
N THR A 293 10.18 -17.07 5.62
CA THR A 293 11.23 -17.97 5.14
C THR A 293 11.30 -17.96 3.62
N GLY A 294 12.47 -18.26 3.07
CA GLY A 294 12.60 -18.32 1.62
C GLY A 294 13.79 -19.14 1.18
N THR A 295 13.85 -19.40 -0.12
CA THR A 295 14.98 -20.02 -0.80
C THR A 295 15.41 -19.16 -1.98
N GLY A 296 16.65 -19.32 -2.41
CA GLY A 296 17.10 -18.64 -3.62
C GLY A 296 18.24 -19.34 -4.30
N ARG A 297 18.31 -19.15 -5.62
CA ARG A 297 19.45 -19.52 -6.44
C ARG A 297 20.14 -18.26 -6.91
N VAL A 298 21.37 -18.08 -6.45
CA VAL A 298 22.16 -16.86 -6.71
C VAL A 298 23.42 -17.25 -7.46
N MET A 299 23.51 -16.86 -8.73
CA MET A 299 24.76 -17.01 -9.49
C MET A 299 25.78 -16.04 -8.91
N ILE A 300 27.01 -16.51 -8.70
CA ILE A 300 28.13 -15.66 -8.30
C ILE A 300 29.25 -15.73 -9.32
N HIS A 301 29.90 -14.58 -9.51
CA HIS A 301 31.17 -14.46 -10.20
C HIS A 301 32.15 -13.78 -9.25
N GLU A 302 33.24 -14.49 -8.95
CA GLU A 302 34.37 -13.97 -8.19
C GLU A 302 35.54 -13.74 -9.13
N SER A 303 36.18 -12.59 -8.97
CA SER A 303 37.52 -12.33 -9.47
C SER A 303 38.39 -12.03 -8.27
N TYR A 304 39.59 -12.62 -8.20
CA TYR A 304 40.45 -12.45 -7.03
C TYR A 304 41.93 -12.44 -7.40
N ARG A 305 42.73 -11.94 -6.46
CA ARG A 305 44.17 -12.17 -6.42
C ARG A 305 44.55 -12.86 -5.12
N SER A 306 44.91 -14.14 -5.21
CA SER A 306 45.51 -14.90 -4.11
C SER A 306 46.92 -14.36 -3.81
N LYS A 307 47.30 -14.35 -2.53
CA LYS A 307 48.68 -14.04 -2.12
C LYS A 307 49.69 -15.11 -2.53
N LYS A 308 49.22 -16.33 -2.82
CA LYS A 308 50.08 -17.47 -3.22
C LYS A 308 50.03 -17.75 -4.73
N ASP A 309 48.83 -17.76 -5.30
CA ASP A 309 48.59 -18.41 -6.60
C ASP A 309 48.28 -17.41 -7.74
N GLY A 310 48.40 -16.10 -7.48
CA GLY A 310 48.16 -15.07 -8.50
C GLY A 310 46.69 -14.72 -8.70
N VAL A 311 46.33 -14.29 -9.91
CA VAL A 311 44.95 -13.89 -10.26
C VAL A 311 44.15 -15.12 -10.68
N GLY A 312 42.90 -15.21 -10.26
CA GLY A 312 41.98 -16.26 -10.68
C GLY A 312 40.54 -15.79 -10.68
N ALA A 313 39.65 -16.66 -11.16
CA ALA A 313 38.22 -16.41 -11.17
C ALA A 313 37.43 -17.65 -10.77
N LEU A 314 36.24 -17.45 -10.22
CA LEU A 314 35.31 -18.51 -9.88
C LEU A 314 33.90 -18.16 -10.35
N VAL A 315 33.24 -19.14 -10.96
CA VAL A 315 31.81 -19.09 -11.23
C VAL A 315 31.13 -20.16 -10.40
N GLY A 316 30.10 -19.77 -9.65
CA GLY A 316 29.36 -20.68 -8.79
C GLY A 316 27.90 -20.29 -8.68
N VAL A 317 27.13 -21.15 -8.03
CA VAL A 317 25.74 -20.88 -7.66
C VAL A 317 25.60 -21.16 -6.18
N TYR A 318 25.14 -20.16 -5.44
CA TYR A 318 24.65 -20.35 -4.09
C TYR A 318 23.21 -20.86 -4.13
N HIS A 319 22.96 -21.90 -3.35
CA HIS A 319 21.63 -22.38 -2.98
C HIS A 319 21.41 -21.91 -1.55
N ASP A 320 20.64 -20.83 -1.42
CA ASP A 320 20.48 -20.09 -0.17
C ASP A 320 19.13 -20.41 0.48
N ARG A 321 19.11 -20.42 1.82
CA ARG A 321 17.90 -20.33 2.63
C ARG A 321 17.91 -19.03 3.40
N TYR A 322 16.77 -18.37 3.43
CA TYR A 322 16.58 -17.07 4.07
C TYR A 322 15.61 -17.18 5.23
N GLN A 323 15.82 -16.33 6.23
CA GLN A 323 14.89 -16.14 7.33
C GLN A 323 14.79 -14.66 7.68
N ARG A 324 13.56 -14.20 7.87
CA ARG A 324 13.24 -12.85 8.34
C ARG A 324 13.37 -12.80 9.86
N THR A 325 14.17 -11.85 10.34
CA THR A 325 14.44 -11.63 11.76
C THR A 325 14.13 -10.18 12.08
N GLY A 326 12.95 -9.94 12.66
CA GLY A 326 12.33 -8.61 12.70
C GLY A 326 11.93 -8.16 11.29
N ASN A 327 12.31 -6.94 10.88
CA ASN A 327 12.05 -6.42 9.53
C ASN A 327 13.22 -6.64 8.56
N THR A 328 14.13 -7.59 8.84
CA THR A 328 15.33 -7.80 8.03
C THR A 328 15.50 -9.25 7.62
N TRP A 329 15.67 -9.47 6.31
CA TRP A 329 16.04 -10.76 5.75
C TRP A 329 17.53 -11.04 5.95
N ARG A 330 17.85 -12.27 6.36
CA ARG A 330 19.21 -12.76 6.59
C ARG A 330 19.39 -14.16 6.01
N PHE A 331 20.63 -14.55 5.75
CA PHE A 331 20.97 -15.91 5.37
C PHE A 331 20.87 -16.84 6.59
N ALA A 332 20.00 -17.84 6.50
CA ALA A 332 19.94 -18.96 7.43
C ALA A 332 20.84 -20.12 6.97
N GLU A 333 20.94 -20.32 5.66
CA GLU A 333 21.87 -21.30 5.08
C GLU A 333 22.41 -20.76 3.76
N ARG A 334 23.70 -20.99 3.50
CA ARG A 334 24.27 -20.78 2.17
C ARG A 334 25.11 -21.96 1.75
N ARG A 335 24.82 -22.54 0.59
CA ARG A 335 25.61 -23.64 0.02
C ARG A 335 26.10 -23.32 -1.38
N ILE A 336 27.41 -23.24 -1.55
CA ILE A 336 28.00 -22.99 -2.86
C ILE A 336 28.16 -24.29 -3.66
N GLU A 337 27.72 -24.25 -4.90
CA GLU A 337 28.07 -25.19 -5.96
C GLU A 337 29.04 -24.49 -6.92
N VAL A 338 30.27 -24.98 -7.02
CA VAL A 338 31.28 -24.40 -7.92
C VAL A 338 31.09 -24.99 -9.32
N ILE A 339 30.84 -24.13 -10.30
CA ILE A 339 30.68 -24.51 -11.71
C ILE A 339 32.04 -24.54 -12.40
N SER A 340 32.86 -23.51 -12.19
CA SER A 340 34.16 -23.39 -12.83
C SER A 340 35.16 -22.62 -11.97
N ARG A 341 36.44 -22.95 -12.13
CA ARG A 341 37.59 -22.20 -11.58
C ARG A 341 38.55 -21.91 -12.74
N GLY A 342 38.89 -20.64 -12.89
CA GLY A 342 39.79 -20.12 -13.94
C GLY A 342 41.11 -19.63 -13.39
#